data_AF-A0A3C1JDY2-F1
#
_entry.id   AF-A0A3C1JDY2-F1
#
_cell.length_a   1.000
_cell.length_b   1.000
_cell.length_c   1.000
_cell.angle_alpha   90.00
_cell.angle_beta   90.00
_cell.angle_gamma   90.00
#
_symmetry.space_group_name_H-M   'P 1'
#
loop_
_entity.id
_entity.type
_entity.pdbx_description
1 polymer ?
#
loop_
_entity_poly.entity_id
_entity_poly.type
_entity_poly.pdbx_seq_one_letter_code
_entity_poly.pdbx_strand_id
1 'polypeptide(L)'
;MNNWLLRLRGMVWICLNWAAGWAGTGLLIGVTSLATPFLPWDAFFRVFDAPLPALGLPGFIGGALFSIVVGIAEHRSRFEDLSLGRFGAWGALAGLMLSLLPAAMVAAGLAALNHPEHGLWKLTALISGPLTLLGAVSGAASLRLARAGRLWKTLLLQLLARE
;
A
#
# COMPACT_ATOMS: atom_id res chain seq x y z
N MET A 1 -0.77 26.89 11.34
CA MET A 1 -0.41 26.07 10.16
C MET A 1 -1.66 25.84 9.34
N ASN A 2 -1.62 26.09 8.03
CA ASN A 2 -2.81 25.91 7.17
C ASN A 2 -3.23 24.43 7.16
N ASN A 3 -4.53 24.15 7.31
CA ASN A 3 -5.09 22.80 7.34
C ASN A 3 -4.67 21.94 6.13
N TRP A 4 -4.38 22.58 4.99
CA TRP A 4 -3.88 21.94 3.78
C TRP A 4 -2.50 21.28 3.96
N LEU A 5 -1.56 21.94 4.65
CA LEU A 5 -0.23 21.39 4.91
C LEU A 5 -0.29 20.16 5.82
N LEU A 6 -1.19 20.17 6.81
CA LEU A 6 -1.39 19.03 7.69
C LEU A 6 -1.97 17.82 6.94
N ARG A 7 -2.88 18.05 5.99
CA ARG A 7 -3.44 17.00 5.13
C ARG A 7 -2.37 16.39 4.24
N LEU A 8 -1.58 17.23 3.55
CA LEU A 8 -0.48 16.74 2.72
C LEU A 8 0.56 15.96 3.53
N ARG A 9 0.94 16.47 4.70
CA ARG A 9 1.86 15.75 5.58
C ARG A 9 1.31 14.37 5.96
N GLY A 10 0.01 14.27 6.25
CA GLY A 10 -0.65 13.00 6.52
C GLY A 10 -0.58 12.03 5.33
N MET A 11 -0.86 12.53 4.12
CA MET A 11 -0.78 11.74 2.89
C MET A 11 0.65 11.23 2.64
N VAL A 12 1.65 12.10 2.75
CA VAL A 12 3.07 11.74 2.59
C VAL A 12 3.45 10.63 3.56
N TRP A 13 3.04 10.74 4.84
CA TRP A 13 3.31 9.68 5.81
C TRP A 13 2.66 8.35 5.46
N ILE A 14 1.43 8.35 4.92
CA ILE A 14 0.80 7.11 4.46
C ILE A 14 1.59 6.49 3.31
N CYS A 15 1.94 7.29 2.29
CA CYS A 15 2.71 6.80 1.15
C CYS A 15 4.06 6.22 1.58
N LEU A 16 4.78 6.89 2.49
CA LEU A 16 6.06 6.41 3.01
C LEU A 16 5.93 5.13 3.85
N ASN A 17 4.89 5.02 4.68
CA ASN A 17 4.66 3.80 5.47
C ASN A 17 4.32 2.61 4.57
N TRP A 18 3.52 2.82 3.53
CA TRP A 18 3.20 1.76 2.58
C TRP A 18 4.44 1.36 1.78
N ALA A 19 5.23 2.34 1.31
CA ALA A 19 6.50 2.07 0.63
C ALA A 19 7.46 1.25 1.51
N ALA A 20 7.64 1.64 2.77
CA ALA A 20 8.49 0.93 3.70
C ALA A 20 7.97 -0.50 3.98
N GLY A 21 6.67 -0.64 4.23
CA GLY A 21 6.04 -1.95 4.48
C GLY A 21 6.18 -2.90 3.30
N TRP A 22 5.96 -2.42 2.07
CA TRP A 22 6.08 -3.23 0.86
C TRP A 22 7.54 -3.56 0.52
N ALA A 23 8.46 -2.60 0.66
CA ALA A 23 9.89 -2.85 0.48
C ALA A 23 10.41 -3.90 1.49
N GLY A 24 10.02 -3.78 2.76
CA GLY A 24 10.35 -4.75 3.80
C GLY A 24 9.77 -6.14 3.51
N THR A 25 8.52 -6.20 3.04
CA THR A 25 7.90 -7.46 2.62
C THR A 25 8.66 -8.09 1.46
N GLY A 26 9.05 -7.30 0.46
CA GLY A 26 9.88 -7.76 -0.66
C GLY A 26 11.23 -8.33 -0.19
N LEU A 27 11.90 -7.66 0.76
CA LEU A 27 13.12 -8.18 1.35
C LEU A 27 12.88 -9.52 2.06
N LEU A 28 11.81 -9.65 2.84
CA LEU A 28 11.45 -10.90 3.51
C LEU A 28 11.20 -12.03 2.51
N ILE A 29 10.51 -11.74 1.39
CA ILE A 29 10.31 -12.70 0.31
C ILE A 29 11.66 -13.15 -0.28
N GLY A 30 12.59 -12.22 -0.48
CA GLY A 30 13.93 -12.53 -0.98
C GLY A 30 14.76 -13.38 -0.03
N VAL A 31 14.68 -13.11 1.27
CA VAL A 31 15.37 -13.91 2.29
C VAL A 31 14.74 -15.30 2.39
N THR A 32 13.41 -15.40 2.37
CA THR A 32 12.70 -16.68 2.47
C THR A 32 12.87 -17.55 1.24
N SER A 33 12.98 -16.97 0.03
CA SER A 33 13.29 -17.73 -1.19
C SER A 33 14.67 -18.37 -1.14
N LEU A 34 15.66 -17.71 -0.53
CA LEU A 34 16.98 -18.28 -0.29
C LEU A 34 16.95 -19.39 0.77
N ALA A 35 16.18 -19.21 1.85
CA ALA A 35 16.07 -20.18 2.93
C ALA A 35 15.27 -21.44 2.53
N THR A 36 14.30 -21.29 1.62
CA THR A 36 13.38 -22.36 1.20
C THR A 36 13.21 -22.37 -0.32
N PRO A 37 14.27 -22.75 -1.06
CA PRO A 37 14.32 -22.64 -2.52
C PRO A 37 13.35 -23.58 -3.27
N PHE A 38 12.79 -24.56 -2.57
CA PHE A 38 11.80 -25.50 -3.11
C PHE A 38 10.36 -24.94 -3.13
N LEU A 39 10.13 -23.77 -2.51
CA LEU A 39 8.83 -23.10 -2.51
C LEU A 39 8.84 -21.89 -3.45
N PRO A 40 7.74 -21.64 -4.20
CA PRO A 40 7.69 -20.61 -5.24
C PRO A 40 7.39 -19.21 -4.67
N TRP A 41 8.15 -18.77 -3.67
CA TRP A 41 7.95 -17.47 -2.98
C TRP A 41 8.00 -16.26 -3.90
N ASP A 42 8.85 -16.31 -4.91
CA ASP A 42 9.12 -15.22 -5.85
C ASP A 42 8.24 -15.28 -7.11
N ALA A 43 7.39 -16.31 -7.27
CA ALA A 43 6.63 -16.54 -8.51
C ALA A 43 5.74 -15.36 -8.92
N PHE A 44 5.08 -14.71 -7.95
CA PHE A 44 4.29 -13.50 -8.22
C PHE A 44 5.18 -12.30 -8.63
N PHE A 45 6.39 -12.23 -8.10
CA PHE A 45 7.28 -11.08 -8.26
C PHE A 45 8.20 -11.17 -9.48
N ARG A 46 8.42 -12.37 -10.01
CA ARG A 46 9.10 -12.59 -11.30
C ARG A 46 8.44 -11.81 -12.45
N VAL A 47 7.15 -11.52 -12.36
CA VAL A 47 6.41 -10.71 -13.34
C VAL A 47 6.97 -9.28 -13.45
N PHE A 48 7.57 -8.74 -12.38
CA PHE A 48 7.96 -7.34 -12.31
C PHE A 48 9.41 -7.04 -12.69
N ASP A 49 10.21 -8.08 -13.04
CA ASP A 49 11.62 -7.98 -13.46
C ASP A 49 12.42 -6.89 -12.74
N ALA A 50 12.25 -6.82 -11.41
CA ALA A 50 12.79 -5.79 -10.55
C ALA A 50 13.28 -6.40 -9.23
N PRO A 51 14.32 -5.83 -8.60
CA PRO A 51 14.80 -6.30 -7.31
C PRO A 51 13.66 -6.20 -6.28
N LEU A 52 13.48 -7.22 -5.43
CA LEU A 52 12.32 -7.31 -4.54
C LEU A 52 12.07 -6.10 -3.63
N PRO A 53 13.10 -5.38 -3.12
CA PRO A 53 12.87 -4.11 -2.41
C PRO A 53 12.19 -3.02 -3.25
N ALA A 54 12.23 -3.10 -4.58
CA ALA A 54 11.53 -2.20 -5.50
C ALA A 54 10.01 -2.24 -5.34
N LEU A 55 9.45 -3.23 -4.63
CA LEU A 55 8.04 -3.22 -4.18
C LEU A 55 7.66 -1.99 -3.35
N GLY A 56 8.63 -1.27 -2.81
CA GLY A 56 8.37 0.03 -2.19
C GLY A 56 7.70 1.03 -3.14
N LEU A 57 8.00 1.00 -4.44
CA LEU A 57 7.38 1.91 -5.42
C LEU A 57 5.87 1.65 -5.62
N PRO A 58 5.41 0.42 -5.95
CA PRO A 58 3.98 0.14 -5.99
C PRO A 58 3.32 0.35 -4.62
N GLY A 59 4.03 0.09 -3.51
CA GLY A 59 3.55 0.45 -2.16
C GLY A 59 3.28 1.95 -2.00
N PHE A 60 4.22 2.80 -2.44
CA PHE A 60 4.06 4.26 -2.41
C PHE A 60 2.85 4.72 -3.23
N ILE A 61 2.73 4.23 -4.47
CA ILE A 61 1.64 4.58 -5.38
C ILE A 61 0.30 4.08 -4.81
N GLY A 62 0.28 2.85 -4.27
CA GLY A 62 -0.88 2.30 -3.58
C GLY A 62 -1.31 3.17 -2.39
N GLY A 63 -0.36 3.66 -1.59
CA GLY A 63 -0.64 4.56 -0.47
C GLY A 63 -1.21 5.91 -0.92
N ALA A 64 -0.76 6.42 -2.07
CA ALA A 64 -1.31 7.64 -2.67
C ALA A 64 -2.75 7.42 -3.16
N LEU A 65 -3.00 6.35 -3.91
CA LEU A 65 -4.35 5.96 -4.36
C LEU A 65 -5.29 5.76 -3.18
N PHE A 66 -4.84 5.05 -2.14
CA PHE A 66 -5.58 4.86 -0.90
C PHE A 66 -5.93 6.17 -0.21
N SER A 67 -4.96 7.09 -0.11
CA SER A 67 -5.19 8.41 0.48
C SER A 67 -6.24 9.22 -0.28
N ILE A 68 -6.25 9.13 -1.61
CA ILE A 68 -7.26 9.75 -2.46
C ILE A 68 -8.63 9.11 -2.21
N VAL A 69 -8.72 7.78 -2.25
CA VAL A 69 -9.96 7.02 -2.03
C VAL A 69 -10.56 7.38 -0.67
N VAL A 70 -9.79 7.31 0.42
CA VAL A 70 -10.26 7.64 1.76
C VAL A 70 -10.57 9.13 1.88
N GLY A 71 -9.77 10.00 1.28
CA GLY A 71 -10.00 11.45 1.28
C GLY A 71 -11.33 11.84 0.65
N ILE A 72 -11.78 11.10 -0.37
CA ILE A 72 -13.07 11.28 -1.03
C ILE A 72 -14.19 10.59 -0.23
N ALA A 73 -14.02 9.31 0.08
CA ALA A 73 -15.06 8.46 0.67
C ALA A 73 -15.36 8.81 2.14
N GLU A 74 -14.36 9.19 2.92
CA GLU A 74 -14.45 9.43 4.36
C GLU A 74 -14.28 10.90 4.74
N HIS A 75 -14.43 11.83 3.77
CA HIS A 75 -14.25 13.27 4.01
C HIS A 75 -15.08 13.81 5.19
N ARG A 76 -16.30 13.27 5.38
CA ARG A 76 -17.26 13.70 6.41
C ARG A 76 -17.29 12.80 7.64
N SER A 77 -16.58 11.67 7.62
CA SER A 77 -16.62 10.69 8.69
C SER A 77 -15.64 11.07 9.79
N ARG A 78 -16.05 10.92 11.05
CA ARG A 78 -15.13 11.04 12.17
C ARG A 78 -14.26 9.79 12.22
N PHE A 79 -12.99 9.96 12.56
CA PHE A 79 -12.04 8.85 12.61
C PHE A 79 -12.47 7.74 13.59
N GLU A 80 -13.22 8.11 14.63
CA GLU A 80 -13.73 7.21 15.67
C GLU A 80 -14.75 6.21 15.13
N ASP A 81 -15.52 6.59 14.11
CA ASP A 81 -16.59 5.78 13.53
C ASP A 81 -16.09 4.79 12.47
N LEU A 82 -14.80 4.88 12.11
CA LEU A 82 -14.23 4.12 11.00
C LEU A 82 -13.87 2.70 11.45
N SER A 83 -14.45 1.69 10.80
CA SER A 83 -14.16 0.29 11.09
C SER A 83 -12.94 -0.23 10.34
N LEU A 84 -12.35 -1.30 10.89
CA LEU A 84 -11.20 -2.01 10.29
C LEU A 84 -11.57 -2.61 8.93
N GLY A 85 -12.78 -3.17 8.81
CA GLY A 85 -13.29 -3.71 7.55
C GLY A 85 -13.47 -2.64 6.48
N ARG A 86 -13.90 -1.42 6.85
CA ARG A 86 -14.07 -0.33 5.89
C ARG A 86 -12.72 0.19 5.36
N PHE A 87 -11.73 0.35 6.24
CA PHE A 87 -10.36 0.67 5.82
C PHE A 87 -9.73 -0.44 4.96
N GLY A 88 -10.02 -1.70 5.30
CA GLY A 88 -9.66 -2.84 4.46
C GLY A 88 -10.31 -2.75 3.07
N ALA A 89 -11.59 -2.40 2.97
CA ALA A 89 -12.27 -2.26 1.68
C ALA A 89 -11.69 -1.11 0.83
N TRP A 90 -11.37 0.03 1.43
CA TRP A 90 -10.69 1.13 0.73
C TRP A 90 -9.27 0.77 0.32
N GLY A 91 -8.56 0.02 1.15
CA GLY A 91 -7.28 -0.56 0.82
C GLY A 91 -7.38 -1.52 -0.37
N ALA A 92 -8.41 -2.38 -0.38
CA ALA A 92 -8.69 -3.31 -1.47
C ALA A 92 -8.94 -2.57 -2.78
N LEU A 93 -9.78 -1.53 -2.74
CA LEU A 93 -10.06 -0.69 -3.90
C LEU A 93 -8.79 -0.01 -4.43
N ALA A 94 -7.95 0.54 -3.55
CA ALA A 94 -6.68 1.14 -3.94
C ALA A 94 -5.72 0.11 -4.57
N GLY A 95 -5.66 -1.11 -4.03
CA GLY A 95 -4.89 -2.23 -4.59
C GLY A 95 -5.40 -2.68 -5.97
N LEU A 96 -6.71 -2.72 -6.15
CA LEU A 96 -7.33 -2.98 -7.44
C LEU A 96 -7.00 -1.86 -8.45
N MET A 97 -7.10 -0.59 -8.04
CA MET A 97 -6.69 0.54 -8.89
C MET A 97 -5.19 0.47 -9.25
N LEU A 98 -4.34 0.07 -8.31
CA LEU A 98 -2.91 -0.11 -8.55
C LEU A 98 -2.64 -1.18 -9.62
N SER A 99 -3.47 -2.23 -9.70
CA SER A 99 -3.35 -3.26 -10.75
C SER A 99 -3.56 -2.73 -12.18
N LEU A 100 -4.23 -1.59 -12.32
CA LEU A 100 -4.46 -0.92 -13.61
C LEU A 100 -3.28 -0.03 -14.02
N LEU A 101 -2.34 0.24 -13.11
CA LEU A 101 -1.21 1.15 -13.36
C LEU A 101 -0.36 0.73 -14.57
N PRO A 102 0.05 -0.54 -14.75
CA PRO A 102 0.81 -0.94 -15.93
C PRO A 102 0.04 -0.67 -17.23
N ALA A 103 -1.27 -0.93 -17.24
CA ALA A 103 -2.11 -0.66 -18.41
C ALA A 103 -2.22 0.85 -18.70
N ALA A 104 -2.35 1.68 -17.67
CA ALA A 104 -2.35 3.13 -17.81
C ALA A 104 -1.00 3.66 -18.35
N MET A 105 0.12 3.12 -17.87
CA MET A 105 1.47 3.48 -18.37
C MET A 105 1.66 3.11 -19.83
N VAL A 106 1.23 1.91 -20.25
CA VAL A 106 1.28 1.47 -21.65
C VAL A 106 0.39 2.36 -22.52
N ALA A 107 -0.84 2.64 -22.10
CA ALA A 107 -1.77 3.50 -22.84
C ALA A 107 -1.25 4.94 -23.00
N ALA A 108 -0.51 5.45 -22.01
CA ALA A 108 0.13 6.76 -22.06
C ALA A 108 1.46 6.78 -22.85
N GLY A 109 1.93 5.64 -23.37
CA GLY A 109 3.22 5.53 -24.07
C GLY A 109 4.44 5.65 -23.14
N LEU A 110 4.26 5.48 -21.83
CA LEU A 110 5.31 5.57 -20.81
C LEU A 110 5.99 4.23 -20.50
N ALA A 111 5.40 3.12 -20.96
CA ALA A 111 5.93 1.78 -20.79
C ALA A 111 5.59 0.88 -22.00
N ALA A 112 6.39 -0.16 -22.18
CA ALA A 112 6.12 -1.24 -23.12
C ALA A 112 6.15 -2.60 -22.39
N LEU A 113 5.42 -3.59 -22.90
CA LEU A 113 5.52 -4.95 -22.37
C LEU A 113 6.82 -5.58 -22.87
N ASN A 114 7.65 -6.05 -21.94
CA ASN A 114 8.86 -6.82 -22.29
C ASN A 114 8.51 -8.13 -23.02
N HIS A 115 7.33 -8.69 -22.72
CA HIS A 115 6.82 -9.94 -23.27
C HIS A 115 5.38 -9.78 -23.78
N PRO A 116 5.18 -9.22 -25.00
CA PRO A 116 3.85 -8.95 -25.55
C PRO A 116 2.95 -10.19 -25.65
N GLU A 117 3.53 -11.40 -25.73
CA GLU A 117 2.84 -12.69 -25.72
C GLU A 117 2.00 -12.94 -24.46
N HIS A 118 2.35 -12.34 -23.33
CA HIS A 118 1.60 -12.49 -22.10
C HIS A 118 0.30 -11.69 -22.11
N GLY A 119 0.17 -10.67 -22.97
CA GLY A 119 -1.02 -9.83 -23.10
C GLY A 119 -1.28 -8.93 -21.87
N LEU A 120 -1.40 -7.62 -22.10
CA LEU A 120 -1.55 -6.61 -21.05
C LEU A 120 -2.67 -6.95 -20.04
N TRP A 121 -3.85 -7.30 -20.57
CA TRP A 121 -5.02 -7.58 -19.75
C TRP A 121 -4.91 -8.86 -18.91
N LYS A 122 -4.18 -9.86 -19.40
CA LYS A 122 -3.90 -11.08 -18.62
C LYS A 122 -2.97 -10.75 -17.46
N LEU A 123 -1.93 -9.92 -17.69
CA LEU A 123 -1.05 -9.44 -16.62
C LEU A 123 -1.84 -8.63 -15.59
N THR A 124 -2.68 -7.68 -16.02
CA THR A 124 -3.56 -6.91 -15.14
C THR A 124 -4.47 -7.82 -14.30
N ALA A 125 -5.13 -8.80 -14.94
CA ALA A 125 -5.96 -9.76 -14.24
C ALA A 125 -5.17 -10.58 -13.22
N LEU A 126 -3.98 -11.07 -13.60
CA LEU A 126 -3.10 -11.85 -12.73
C LEU A 126 -2.68 -11.09 -11.47
N ILE A 127 -2.33 -9.80 -11.60
CA ILE A 127 -1.87 -9.00 -10.46
C ILE A 127 -3.00 -8.38 -9.64
N SER A 128 -4.22 -8.30 -10.19
CA SER A 128 -5.38 -7.69 -9.53
C SER A 128 -5.71 -8.34 -8.19
N GLY A 129 -5.78 -9.67 -8.12
CA GLY A 129 -6.12 -10.41 -6.91
C GLY A 129 -5.12 -10.14 -5.77
N PRO A 130 -3.82 -10.44 -5.96
CA PRO A 130 -2.80 -10.20 -4.94
C PRO A 130 -2.71 -8.73 -4.51
N LEU A 131 -2.73 -7.78 -5.45
CA LEU A 131 -2.65 -6.35 -5.10
C LEU A 131 -3.89 -5.87 -4.34
N THR A 132 -5.08 -6.38 -4.67
CA THR A 132 -6.32 -6.11 -3.92
C THR A 132 -6.19 -6.61 -2.48
N LEU A 133 -5.72 -7.84 -2.27
CA LEU A 133 -5.53 -8.41 -0.93
C LEU A 133 -4.46 -7.66 -0.12
N LEU A 134 -3.31 -7.38 -0.72
CA LEU A 134 -2.23 -6.62 -0.08
C LEU A 134 -2.67 -5.19 0.24
N GLY A 135 -3.42 -4.56 -0.66
CA GLY A 135 -4.05 -3.27 -0.42
C GLY A 135 -5.00 -3.32 0.76
N ALA A 136 -5.86 -4.35 0.85
CA ALA A 136 -6.78 -4.52 1.96
C ALA A 136 -6.07 -4.63 3.31
N VAL A 137 -5.02 -5.46 3.37
CA VAL A 137 -4.19 -5.61 4.56
C VAL A 137 -3.50 -4.29 4.91
N SER A 138 -2.96 -3.57 3.92
CA SER A 138 -2.28 -2.28 4.12
C SER A 138 -3.24 -1.21 4.65
N GLY A 139 -4.47 -1.14 4.12
CA GLY A 139 -5.51 -0.24 4.59
C GLY A 139 -5.93 -0.54 6.04
N ALA A 140 -6.21 -1.81 6.33
CA ALA A 140 -6.52 -2.28 7.68
C ALA A 140 -5.38 -1.98 8.69
N ALA A 141 -4.13 -2.26 8.30
CA ALA A 141 -2.95 -1.98 9.10
C ALA A 141 -2.76 -0.47 9.35
N SER A 142 -3.04 0.37 8.36
CA SER A 142 -2.94 1.83 8.49
C SER A 142 -3.87 2.37 9.59
N LEU A 143 -5.12 1.88 9.66
CA LEU A 143 -6.04 2.27 10.73
C LEU A 143 -5.53 1.80 12.10
N ARG A 144 -5.03 0.55 12.17
CA ARG A 144 -4.51 -0.02 13.41
C ARG A 144 -3.29 0.75 13.93
N LEU A 145 -2.35 1.11 13.05
CA LEU A 145 -1.17 1.92 13.37
C LEU A 145 -1.58 3.33 13.83
N ALA A 146 -2.53 3.95 13.14
CA ALA A 146 -3.03 5.27 13.52
C ALA A 146 -3.74 5.28 14.89
N ARG A 147 -4.39 4.18 15.27
CA ARG A 147 -4.96 4.00 16.63
C ARG A 147 -3.88 3.78 17.68
N ALA A 148 -2.89 2.93 17.38
CA ALA A 148 -1.77 2.68 18.28
C ALA A 148 -0.96 3.95 18.59
N GLY A 149 -0.69 4.77 17.56
CA GLY A 149 0.04 6.03 17.73
C GLY A 149 -0.66 7.06 18.64
N ARG A 150 -2.02 7.09 18.63
CA ARG A 150 -2.78 7.95 19.57
C ARG A 150 -2.61 7.50 21.00
N LEU A 151 -2.73 6.18 21.25
CA LEU A 151 -2.58 5.61 22.59
C LEU A 151 -1.21 5.97 23.19
N TRP A 152 -0.15 5.81 22.39
CA TRP A 152 1.21 6.16 22.80
C TRP A 152 1.35 7.65 23.14
N LYS A 153 0.78 8.54 22.31
CA LYS A 153 0.81 9.98 22.59
C LYS A 153 0.12 10.32 23.91
N THR A 154 -1.02 9.69 24.20
CA THR A 154 -1.75 9.91 25.45
C THR A 154 -0.97 9.42 26.67
N LEU A 155 -0.36 8.23 26.60
CA LEU A 155 0.46 7.68 27.69
C LEU A 155 1.69 8.54 27.98
N LEU A 156 2.40 8.98 26.95
CA LEU A 156 3.57 9.86 27.12
C LEU A 156 3.20 11.18 27.80
N LEU A 157 2.08 11.80 27.41
CA LEU A 157 1.60 13.02 28.06
C LEU A 157 1.21 12.79 29.53
N GLN A 158 0.60 11.64 29.86
CA GLN A 158 0.26 11.30 31.24
C GLN A 158 1.50 11.05 32.11
N LEU A 159 2.56 10.47 31.55
CA LEU A 159 3.83 10.28 32.25
C LEU A 159 4.54 11.61 32.50
N LEU A 160 4.59 12.49 31.49
CA LEU A 160 5.24 13.80 31.60
C LEU A 160 4.50 14.79 32.51
N ALA A 161 3.18 14.63 32.70
CA ALA A 161 2.37 15.48 33.57
C ALA A 161 2.35 15.04 35.04
N ARG A 162 3.05 13.95 35.39
CA ARG A 162 3.18 13.44 36.77
C ARG A 162 4.46 13.92 37.48
N GLU A 163 5.24 14.79 36.84
CA GLU A 163 6.35 15.55 37.45
C GLU A 163 5.93 17.00 37.73
#